data_AF-A1SHT6-F1
#
_entry.id   AF-A1SHT6-F1
#
_cell.length_a   1.000
_cell.length_b   1.000
_cell.length_c   1.000
_cell.angle_alpha   90.00
_cell.angle_beta   90.00
_cell.angle_gamma   90.00
#
_symmetry.space_group_name_H-M   'P 1'
#
loop_
_entity.id
_entity.type
_entity.pdbx_description
1 polymer ?
#
loop_
_entity_poly.entity_id
_entity_poly.type
_entity_poly.pdbx_seq_one_letter_code
_entity_poly.pdbx_strand_id
1 'polypeptide(L)'
;MEIYRWGWAVGWLAVGAVPVFFGLLVAPPVALVCAAVLIAACRAVIAGSTAAQCVGTGLAAVAGAAMLGWLGPAALGVAALVGATSPAVVAALLRAYRRDRAAEADLRTFDDARLWAAWSESCLVLRRAHTPAEQLEIVNVRQAYLDELETRDTAGFHSWLSSGARPTAHPGS
;
A
#
# COMPACT_ATOMS: atom_id res chain seq x y z
N MET A 1 10.14 -19.29 -3.88
CA MET A 1 10.15 -17.89 -3.39
C MET A 1 11.56 -17.33 -3.14
N GLU A 2 12.60 -18.15 -2.91
CA GLU A 2 13.96 -17.64 -2.63
C GLU A 2 14.65 -16.98 -3.83
N ILE A 3 14.37 -17.44 -5.06
CA ILE A 3 14.98 -16.88 -6.28
C ILE A 3 14.55 -15.42 -6.51
N TYR A 4 13.28 -15.09 -6.23
CA TYR A 4 12.78 -13.72 -6.31
C TYR A 4 13.45 -12.80 -5.29
N ARG A 5 13.72 -13.31 -4.09
CA ARG A 5 14.37 -12.55 -3.01
C ARG A 5 15.82 -12.20 -3.35
N TRP A 6 16.53 -13.13 -4.01
CA TRP A 6 17.89 -12.90 -4.51
C TRP A 6 17.93 -11.92 -5.68
N GLY A 7 17.04 -12.07 -6.67
CA GLY A 7 16.95 -11.13 -7.79
C GLY A 7 16.64 -9.71 -7.34
N TRP A 8 15.74 -9.57 -6.35
CA TRP A 8 15.41 -8.28 -5.75
C TRP A 8 16.60 -7.66 -4.99
N ALA A 9 17.34 -8.45 -4.21
CA ALA A 9 18.52 -7.97 -3.49
C ALA A 9 19.65 -7.51 -4.43
N VAL A 10 19.88 -8.25 -5.52
CA VAL A 10 20.90 -7.89 -6.53
C VAL A 10 20.49 -6.64 -7.31
N GLY A 11 19.21 -6.52 -7.67
CA GLY A 11 18.67 -5.32 -8.32
C GLY A 11 18.82 -4.06 -7.47
N TRP A 12 18.53 -4.17 -6.16
CA TRP A 12 18.74 -3.06 -5.22
C TRP A 12 20.20 -2.77 -4.94
N LEU A 13 21.07 -3.77 -4.96
CA LEU A 13 22.52 -3.56 -4.87
C LEU A 13 23.03 -2.75 -6.08
N ALA A 14 22.57 -3.06 -7.29
CA ALA A 14 22.98 -2.32 -8.48
C ALA A 14 22.41 -0.88 -8.51
N VAL A 15 21.12 -0.72 -8.19
CA VAL A 15 20.45 0.59 -8.21
C VAL A 15 20.89 1.47 -7.03
N GLY A 16 21.17 0.87 -5.86
CA GLY A 16 21.67 1.56 -4.68
C GLY A 16 23.17 1.86 -4.72
N ALA A 17 23.98 1.04 -5.39
CA ALA A 17 25.42 1.24 -5.50
C ALA A 17 25.78 2.53 -6.25
N VAL A 18 25.01 2.91 -7.28
CA VAL A 18 25.30 4.10 -8.09
C VAL A 18 25.21 5.41 -7.28
N PRO A 19 24.12 5.72 -6.55
CA PRO A 19 24.06 6.92 -5.71
C PRO A 19 25.00 6.86 -4.51
N VAL A 20 25.28 5.67 -3.95
CA VAL A 20 26.29 5.50 -2.88
C VAL A 20 27.70 5.79 -3.39
N PHE A 21 28.04 5.33 -4.59
CA PHE A 21 29.32 5.58 -5.24
C PHE A 21 29.52 7.07 -5.55
N PHE A 22 28.50 7.74 -6.10
CA PHE A 22 28.52 9.18 -6.33
C PHE A 22 28.56 10.00 -5.02
N GLY A 23 27.89 9.54 -3.96
CA GLY A 23 27.97 10.16 -2.63
C GLY A 23 29.35 10.01 -1.98
N LEU A 24 30.00 8.85 -2.14
CA LEU A 24 31.37 8.59 -1.69
C LEU A 24 32.40 9.44 -2.44
N LEU A 25 32.15 9.75 -3.72
CA LEU A 25 33.03 10.57 -4.55
C LEU A 25 32.98 12.06 -4.17
N VAL A 26 31.87 12.53 -3.59
CA VAL A 26 31.61 13.95 -3.28
C VAL A 26 31.80 14.28 -1.79
N ALA A 27 31.73 13.31 -0.87
CA ALA A 27 32.00 13.54 0.56
C ALA A 27 32.66 12.33 1.26
N PRO A 28 34.00 12.30 1.39
CA PRO A 28 34.72 11.09 1.83
C PRO A 28 34.46 10.61 3.27
N PRO A 29 34.33 11.45 4.32
CA PRO A 29 34.19 10.92 5.68
C PRO A 29 32.75 10.53 6.05
N VAL A 30 31.75 11.23 5.53
CA VAL A 30 30.34 11.03 5.95
C VAL A 30 29.75 9.79 5.30
N ALA A 31 30.05 9.55 4.03
CA ALA A 31 29.56 8.36 3.32
C ALA A 31 30.13 7.05 3.92
N LEU A 32 31.37 7.07 4.41
CA LEU A 32 31.98 5.95 5.12
C LEU A 32 31.29 5.67 6.46
N VAL A 33 30.93 6.72 7.22
CA VAL A 33 30.20 6.58 8.48
C VAL A 33 28.78 6.03 8.24
N CYS A 34 28.06 6.55 7.24
CA CYS A 34 26.72 6.05 6.89
C CYS A 34 26.75 4.59 6.42
N ALA A 35 27.73 4.22 5.58
CA ALA A 35 27.89 2.85 5.13
C ALA A 35 28.22 1.90 6.29
N ALA A 36 29.12 2.29 7.20
CA ALA A 36 29.46 1.49 8.38
C ALA A 36 28.26 1.28 9.32
N VAL A 37 27.45 2.33 9.54
CA VAL A 37 26.23 2.24 10.35
C VAL A 37 25.19 1.33 9.72
N LEU A 38 24.97 1.42 8.40
CA LEU A 38 24.06 0.54 7.67
C LEU A 38 24.50 -0.93 7.71
N ILE A 39 25.80 -1.20 7.52
CA ILE A 39 26.36 -2.56 7.59
C ILE A 39 26.19 -3.13 9.00
N ALA A 40 26.46 -2.33 10.05
CA ALA A 40 26.28 -2.75 11.43
C ALA A 40 24.81 -3.04 11.77
N ALA A 41 23.88 -2.19 11.32
CA ALA A 41 22.44 -2.39 11.50
C ALA A 41 21.93 -3.65 10.78
N CYS A 42 22.36 -3.88 9.54
CA CYS A 42 22.01 -5.10 8.80
C CYS A 42 22.51 -6.36 9.50
N ARG A 43 23.74 -6.37 10.02
CA ARG A 43 24.29 -7.51 10.78
C ARG A 43 23.51 -7.77 12.06
N ALA A 44 23.09 -6.71 12.76
CA ALA A 44 22.30 -6.83 13.98
C ALA A 44 20.91 -7.44 13.75
N VAL A 45 20.24 -7.04 12.66
CA VAL A 45 18.94 -7.61 12.26
C VAL A 45 19.06 -9.10 11.91
N ILE A 46 20.12 -9.49 11.19
CA ILE A 46 20.36 -10.89 10.83
C ILE A 46 20.69 -11.75 12.07
N ALA A 47 21.33 -11.16 13.09
CA ALA A 47 21.71 -11.85 14.31
C ALA A 47 20.55 -12.08 15.32
N GLY A 48 19.36 -11.50 15.09
CA GLY A 48 18.14 -11.86 15.83
C GLY A 48 18.08 -11.42 17.30
N SER A 49 18.90 -10.46 17.75
CA SER A 49 18.89 -10.00 19.13
C SER A 49 17.87 -8.86 19.34
N THR A 50 16.90 -9.05 20.24
CA THR A 50 15.83 -8.10 20.54
C THR A 50 16.34 -6.78 21.14
N ALA A 51 17.46 -6.81 21.87
CA ALA A 51 18.12 -5.62 22.40
C ALA A 51 18.71 -4.69 21.31
N ALA A 52 19.03 -5.23 20.12
CA ALA A 52 19.58 -4.45 19.02
C ALA A 52 18.51 -3.75 18.17
N GLN A 53 17.23 -4.10 18.33
CA GLN A 53 16.12 -3.47 17.60
C GLN A 53 15.87 -2.02 18.05
N CYS A 54 16.05 -1.71 19.34
CA CYS A 54 15.84 -0.35 19.87
C CYS A 54 16.99 0.62 19.53
N VAL A 55 18.23 0.13 19.45
CA VAL A 55 19.40 0.95 19.07
C VAL A 55 19.44 1.16 17.55
N GLY A 56 19.02 0.15 16.77
CA GLY A 56 18.94 0.24 15.32
C GLY A 56 17.89 1.24 14.81
N THR A 57 16.72 1.32 15.45
CA THR A 57 15.69 2.31 15.08
C THR A 57 16.11 3.74 15.41
N GLY A 58 16.78 3.95 16.54
CA GLY A 58 17.32 5.26 16.92
C GLY A 58 18.38 5.77 15.94
N LEU A 59 19.35 4.92 15.56
CA LEU A 59 20.39 5.29 14.60
C LEU A 59 19.85 5.49 13.18
N ALA A 60 18.86 4.71 12.76
CA ALA A 60 18.19 4.89 11.46
C ALA A 60 17.40 6.21 11.41
N ALA A 61 16.77 6.62 12.51
CA ALA A 61 16.05 7.90 12.59
C ALA A 61 17.00 9.11 12.52
N VAL A 62 18.15 9.04 13.22
CA VAL A 62 19.17 10.11 13.20
C VAL A 62 19.84 10.19 11.82
N ALA A 63 20.16 9.06 11.20
CA ALA A 63 20.70 9.01 9.84
C ALA A 63 19.67 9.54 8.81
N GLY A 64 18.39 9.18 8.97
CA GLY A 64 17.31 9.69 8.12
C GLY A 64 17.13 11.20 8.23
N ALA A 65 17.18 11.75 9.44
CA ALA A 65 17.10 13.20 9.67
C ALA A 65 18.29 13.96 9.10
N ALA A 66 19.51 13.43 9.25
CA ALA A 66 20.71 14.02 8.67
C ALA A 66 20.69 13.98 7.12
N MET A 67 20.16 12.91 6.53
CA MET A 67 20.03 12.73 5.10
C MET A 67 18.92 13.61 4.49
N LEU A 68 17.82 13.84 5.22
CA LEU A 68 16.75 14.80 4.89
C LEU A 68 17.25 16.25 4.90
N GLY A 69 18.14 16.60 5.84
CA GLY A 69 18.76 17.92 5.89
C GLY A 69 19.70 18.20 4.71
N TRP A 70 20.28 17.16 4.10
CA TRP A 70 21.33 17.31 3.08
C TRP A 70 20.82 17.15 1.64
N LEU A 71 19.79 16.33 1.41
CA LEU A 71 19.21 16.11 0.06
C LEU A 71 18.09 17.11 -0.31
N GLY A 72 17.59 17.91 0.63
CA GLY A 72 16.47 18.82 0.36
C GLY A 72 15.20 18.07 -0.09
N PRO A 73 14.36 18.64 -0.99
CA PRO A 73 13.10 18.04 -1.42
C PRO A 73 13.25 16.63 -2.02
N ALA A 74 14.42 16.29 -2.57
CA ALA A 74 14.70 14.97 -3.13
C ALA A 74 14.71 13.85 -2.07
N ALA A 75 14.97 14.19 -0.80
CA ALA A 75 14.94 13.23 0.30
C ALA A 75 13.53 12.66 0.54
N LEU A 76 12.49 13.46 0.33
CA LEU A 76 11.09 13.00 0.40
C LEU A 76 10.79 11.98 -0.70
N GLY A 77 11.33 12.20 -1.90
CA GLY A 77 11.22 11.24 -3.01
C GLY A 77 11.88 9.90 -2.69
N VAL A 78 13.10 9.91 -2.16
CA VAL A 78 13.82 8.69 -1.78
C VAL A 78 13.16 7.99 -0.58
N ALA A 79 12.73 8.74 0.44
CA ALA A 79 12.01 8.18 1.58
C ALA A 79 10.66 7.57 1.16
N ALA A 80 9.93 8.22 0.25
CA ALA A 80 8.71 7.67 -0.33
C ALA A 80 8.99 6.40 -1.13
N LEU A 81 10.08 6.36 -1.91
CA LEU A 81 10.46 5.18 -2.69
C LEU A 81 10.87 3.99 -1.79
N VAL A 82 11.67 4.26 -0.76
CA VAL A 82 12.10 3.25 0.24
C VAL A 82 10.89 2.78 1.07
N GLY A 83 9.99 3.70 1.43
CA GLY A 83 8.72 3.37 2.09
C GLY A 83 7.83 2.49 1.20
N ALA A 84 7.62 2.88 -0.06
CA ALA A 84 6.80 2.14 -1.02
C ALA A 84 7.34 0.74 -1.34
N THR A 85 8.66 0.57 -1.25
CA THR A 85 9.34 -0.73 -1.50
C THR A 85 9.65 -1.50 -0.23
N SER A 86 9.27 -0.98 0.94
CA SER A 86 9.42 -1.67 2.21
C SER A 86 8.59 -2.96 2.22
N PRO A 87 9.19 -4.12 2.59
CA PRO A 87 8.47 -5.38 2.67
C PRO A 87 7.24 -5.32 3.57
N ALA A 88 7.27 -4.47 4.61
CA ALA A 88 6.14 -4.28 5.51
C ALA A 88 4.98 -3.54 4.84
N VAL A 89 5.27 -2.49 4.07
CA VAL A 89 4.27 -1.74 3.30
C VAL A 89 3.70 -2.60 2.19
N VAL A 90 4.56 -3.29 1.44
CA VAL A 90 4.12 -4.25 0.41
C VAL A 90 3.28 -5.37 1.03
N ALA A 91 3.69 -5.94 2.17
CA ALA A 91 2.89 -6.95 2.86
C ALA A 91 1.55 -6.41 3.37
N ALA A 92 1.51 -5.17 3.88
CA ALA A 92 0.27 -4.52 4.29
C ALA A 92 -0.66 -4.27 3.11
N LEU A 93 -0.15 -3.73 2.00
CA LEU A 93 -0.90 -3.54 0.75
C LEU A 93 -1.40 -4.87 0.17
N LEU A 94 -0.56 -5.91 0.15
CA LEU A 94 -0.96 -7.24 -0.32
C LEU A 94 -1.98 -7.91 0.62
N ARG A 95 -2.00 -7.55 1.91
CA ARG A 95 -3.04 -8.01 2.84
C ARG A 95 -4.35 -7.26 2.59
N ALA A 96 -4.30 -5.95 2.41
CA ALA A 96 -5.46 -5.14 2.04
C ALA A 96 -6.07 -5.66 0.73
N TYR A 97 -5.27 -5.76 -0.33
CA TYR A 97 -5.69 -6.32 -1.62
C TYR A 97 -6.26 -7.74 -1.51
N ARG A 98 -5.69 -8.59 -0.66
CA ARG A 98 -6.24 -9.94 -0.43
C ARG A 98 -7.58 -9.92 0.29
N ARG A 99 -7.80 -8.99 1.22
CA ARG A 99 -9.11 -8.82 1.86
C ARG A 99 -10.14 -8.35 0.84
N ASP A 100 -9.78 -7.37 0.01
CA ASP A 100 -10.68 -6.85 -1.02
C ASP A 100 -11.06 -7.97 -2.00
N ARG A 101 -10.08 -8.75 -2.47
CA ARG A 101 -10.32 -9.94 -3.32
C ARG A 101 -11.19 -11.01 -2.65
N ALA A 102 -11.04 -11.22 -1.34
CA ALA A 102 -11.85 -12.19 -0.61
C ALA A 102 -13.29 -11.68 -0.46
N ALA A 103 -13.48 -10.38 -0.22
CA ALA A 103 -14.79 -9.75 -0.20
C ALA A 103 -15.47 -9.85 -1.56
N GLU A 104 -14.78 -9.52 -2.66
CA GLU A 104 -15.28 -9.72 -4.03
C GLU A 104 -15.70 -11.17 -4.30
N ALA A 105 -14.90 -12.15 -3.84
CA ALA A 105 -15.24 -13.56 -4.01
C ALA A 105 -16.51 -13.96 -3.25
N ASP A 106 -16.77 -13.36 -2.10
CA ASP A 106 -18.01 -13.56 -1.34
C ASP A 106 -19.21 -12.93 -2.07
N LEU A 107 -19.04 -11.74 -2.64
CA LEU A 107 -20.09 -11.06 -3.43
C LEU A 107 -20.54 -11.88 -4.65
N ARG A 108 -19.64 -12.62 -5.29
CA ARG A 108 -19.99 -13.52 -6.41
C ARG A 108 -20.98 -14.60 -6.04
N THR A 109 -21.11 -14.94 -4.76
CA THR A 109 -22.09 -15.93 -4.29
C THR A 109 -23.50 -15.37 -4.14
N PHE A 110 -23.66 -14.03 -4.13
CA PHE A 110 -24.96 -13.41 -4.01
C PHE A 110 -25.73 -13.56 -5.32
N ASP A 111 -27.04 -13.77 -5.25
CA ASP A 111 -27.91 -13.56 -6.40
C ASP A 111 -28.07 -12.06 -6.72
N ASP A 112 -28.57 -11.74 -7.91
CA ASP A 112 -28.66 -10.35 -8.37
C ASP A 112 -29.56 -9.49 -7.47
N ALA A 113 -30.65 -10.06 -6.98
CA ALA A 113 -31.60 -9.37 -6.11
C ALA A 113 -30.99 -9.01 -4.75
N ARG A 114 -30.24 -9.95 -4.15
CA ARG A 114 -29.52 -9.77 -2.89
C ARG A 114 -28.37 -8.79 -3.05
N LEU A 115 -27.66 -8.83 -4.16
CA LEU A 115 -26.58 -7.90 -4.47
C LEU A 115 -27.11 -6.46 -4.60
N TRP A 116 -28.24 -6.27 -5.28
CA TRP A 116 -28.95 -4.99 -5.35
C TRP A 116 -29.46 -4.51 -3.99
N ALA A 117 -30.07 -5.40 -3.22
CA ALA A 117 -30.57 -5.08 -1.88
C ALA A 117 -29.43 -4.63 -0.97
N ALA A 118 -28.33 -5.37 -0.92
CA ALA A 118 -27.15 -5.04 -0.12
C ALA A 118 -26.50 -3.71 -0.56
N TRP A 119 -26.40 -3.47 -1.86
CA TRP A 119 -25.94 -2.18 -2.38
C TRP A 119 -26.87 -1.03 -1.99
N SER A 120 -28.19 -1.20 -2.07
CA SER A 120 -29.15 -0.17 -1.66
C SER A 120 -29.10 0.10 -0.15
N GLU A 121 -28.98 -0.95 0.68
CA GLU A 121 -28.93 -0.86 2.13
C GLU A 121 -27.66 -0.15 2.61
N SER A 122 -26.53 -0.37 1.94
CA SER A 122 -25.28 0.32 2.27
C SER A 122 -25.37 1.85 2.12
N CYS A 123 -26.35 2.41 1.39
CA CYS A 123 -26.64 3.86 1.40
C CYS A 123 -27.17 4.33 2.77
N LEU A 124 -27.92 3.49 3.47
CA LEU A 124 -28.41 3.79 4.81
C LEU A 124 -27.29 3.66 5.83
N VAL A 125 -26.44 2.64 5.67
CA VAL A 125 -25.25 2.45 6.51
C VAL A 125 -24.29 3.64 6.36
N LEU A 126 -24.02 4.08 5.12
CA LEU A 126 -23.16 5.23 4.85
C LEU A 126 -23.69 6.52 5.51
N ARG A 127 -25.01 6.74 5.47
CA ARG A 127 -25.66 7.90 6.11
C ARG A 127 -25.59 7.88 7.63
N ARG A 128 -25.40 6.70 8.24
CA ARG A 128 -25.26 6.52 9.69
C ARG A 128 -23.81 6.52 10.17
N ALA A 129 -22.84 6.42 9.26
CA ALA A 129 -21.43 6.41 9.61
C ALA A 129 -20.99 7.76 10.18
N HIS A 130 -20.31 7.74 11.33
CA HIS A 130 -19.97 8.94 12.09
C HIS A 130 -18.51 9.37 11.90
N THR A 131 -17.66 8.46 11.42
CA THR A 131 -16.24 8.75 11.20
C THR A 131 -15.86 8.71 9.72
N PRO A 132 -14.87 9.50 9.29
CA PRO A 132 -14.34 9.43 7.92
C PRO A 132 -13.78 8.04 7.57
N ALA A 133 -13.23 7.33 8.55
CA ALA A 133 -12.69 5.99 8.33
C ALA A 133 -13.79 4.98 8.02
N GLU A 134 -14.90 4.99 8.78
CA GLU A 134 -16.07 4.15 8.50
C GLU A 134 -16.71 4.51 7.15
N GLN A 135 -16.82 5.80 6.84
CA GLN A 135 -17.36 6.24 5.55
C GLN A 135 -16.53 5.71 4.39
N LEU A 136 -15.20 5.77 4.49
CA LEU A 136 -14.29 5.24 3.47
C LEU A 136 -14.43 3.73 3.31
N GLU A 137 -14.51 2.98 4.42
CA GLU A 137 -14.72 1.54 4.38
C GLU A 137 -16.02 1.18 3.67
N ILE A 138 -17.12 1.87 3.98
CA ILE A 138 -18.42 1.64 3.35
C ILE A 138 -18.39 2.01 1.86
N VAL A 139 -17.71 3.10 1.48
CA VAL A 139 -17.54 3.48 0.07
C VAL A 139 -16.78 2.43 -0.72
N ASN A 140 -15.71 1.87 -0.15
CA ASN A 140 -14.93 0.80 -0.80
C ASN A 140 -15.79 -0.45 -1.03
N VAL A 141 -16.56 -0.89 -0.04
CA VAL A 141 -17.49 -2.02 -0.19
C VAL A 141 -18.56 -1.72 -1.24
N ARG A 142 -19.07 -0.48 -1.29
CA ARG A 142 -20.04 -0.04 -2.30
C ARG A 142 -19.49 -0.10 -3.72
N GLN A 143 -18.23 0.23 -3.91
CA GLN A 143 -17.57 0.10 -5.21
C GLN A 143 -17.49 -1.37 -5.62
N ALA A 144 -17.08 -2.28 -4.72
CA ALA A 144 -17.04 -3.71 -5.00
C ALA A 144 -18.41 -4.29 -5.39
N TYR A 145 -19.50 -3.82 -4.75
CA TYR A 145 -20.85 -4.17 -5.21
C TYR A 145 -21.07 -3.73 -6.66
N LEU A 146 -20.86 -2.44 -6.98
CA LEU A 146 -21.05 -1.88 -8.33
C LEU A 146 -20.22 -2.60 -9.40
N ASP A 147 -18.96 -2.93 -9.10
CA ASP A 147 -18.07 -3.63 -10.02
C ASP A 147 -18.62 -5.04 -10.34
N GLU A 148 -19.17 -5.74 -9.35
CA GLU A 148 -19.84 -7.04 -9.56
C GLU A 148 -21.15 -6.87 -10.34
N LEU A 149 -21.92 -5.79 -10.10
CA LEU A 149 -23.12 -5.47 -10.88
C LEU A 149 -22.80 -5.28 -12.37
N GLU A 150 -21.79 -4.47 -12.66
CA GLU A 150 -21.30 -4.19 -14.01
C GLU A 150 -20.78 -5.45 -14.70
N THR A 151 -20.11 -6.32 -13.94
CA THR A 151 -19.60 -7.60 -14.43
C THR A 151 -20.73 -8.54 -14.87
N ARG A 152 -21.88 -8.52 -14.19
CA ARG A 152 -23.02 -9.40 -14.49
C ARG A 152 -23.90 -8.92 -15.64
N ASP A 153 -24.21 -7.63 -15.68
CA ASP A 153 -25.00 -7.01 -16.76
C ASP A 153 -24.47 -5.62 -17.09
N THR A 154 -23.40 -5.60 -17.90
CA THR A 154 -22.75 -4.35 -18.33
C THR A 154 -23.72 -3.42 -19.08
N ALA A 155 -24.60 -3.98 -19.92
CA ALA A 155 -25.52 -3.18 -20.73
C ALA A 155 -26.62 -2.55 -19.86
N GLY A 156 -27.25 -3.34 -18.98
CA GLY A 156 -28.24 -2.84 -18.04
C GLY A 156 -27.64 -1.87 -17.03
N PHE A 157 -26.42 -2.12 -16.56
CA PHE A 157 -25.69 -1.23 -15.66
C PHE A 157 -25.44 0.15 -16.30
N HIS A 158 -24.93 0.22 -17.53
CA HIS A 158 -24.74 1.51 -18.22
C HIS A 158 -26.06 2.22 -18.52
N SER A 159 -27.09 1.49 -18.90
CA SER A 159 -28.44 2.05 -19.09
C SER A 159 -28.94 2.69 -17.79
N TRP A 160 -28.83 1.98 -16.67
CA TRP A 160 -29.19 2.47 -15.35
C TRP A 160 -28.36 3.69 -14.93
N LEU A 161 -27.04 3.70 -15.16
CA LEU A 161 -26.19 4.87 -14.95
C LEU A 161 -26.66 6.07 -15.76
N SER A 162 -26.99 5.87 -17.03
CA SER A 162 -27.46 6.94 -17.93
C SER A 162 -28.84 7.51 -17.52
N SER A 163 -29.67 6.71 -16.84
CA SER A 163 -30.95 7.16 -16.27
C SER A 163 -30.81 7.97 -14.97
N GLY A 164 -29.58 8.14 -14.48
CA GLY A 164 -29.25 8.90 -13.26
C GLY A 164 -29.13 8.06 -12.00
N ALA A 165 -28.90 6.74 -12.13
CA ALA A 165 -28.52 5.80 -11.06
C ALA A 165 -29.07 6.11 -9.67
N ARG A 166 -30.34 5.75 -9.45
CA ARG A 166 -30.96 5.92 -8.13
C ARG A 166 -30.75 4.66 -7.29
N PRO A 167 -30.42 4.80 -5.98
CA PRO A 167 -30.25 3.67 -5.06
C PRO A 167 -31.43 2.68 -4.97
N THR A 168 -32.62 3.11 -5.39
CA THR A 168 -33.86 2.35 -5.34
C THR A 168 -34.34 1.86 -6.71
N ALA A 169 -33.63 2.18 -7.79
CA ALA A 169 -34.02 1.80 -9.15
C ALA A 169 -33.21 0.59 -9.64
N HIS A 170 -33.87 -0.37 -10.26
CA HIS A 170 -33.25 -1.57 -10.82
C HIS A 170 -32.94 -1.37 -12.31
N PRO A 171 -31.85 -1.93 -12.86
CA PRO A 171 -31.64 -1.93 -14.30
C PRO A 171 -32.81 -2.66 -14.98
N GLY A 172 -33.57 -1.93 -15.81
CA GLY A 172 -34.71 -2.46 -16.56
C GLY A 172 -36.12 -2.17 -15.99
N SER A 173 -36.24 -1.39 -14.92
CA SER A 173 -37.54 -0.86 -14.42
C SER A 173 -37.92 0.47 -15.05
#